data_AF-A0A550GUI3-F1
#
_entry.id   AF-A0A550GUI3-F1
#
_cell.length_a   1.000
_cell.length_b   1.000
_cell.length_c   1.000
_cell.angle_alpha   90.00
_cell.angle_beta   90.00
_cell.angle_gamma   90.00
#
_symmetry.space_group_name_H-M   'P 1'
#
loop_
_entity.id
_entity.type
_entity.pdbx_description
1 polymer ?
#
loop_
_entity_poly.entity_id
_entity_poly.type
_entity_poly.pdbx_seq_one_letter_code
_entity_poly.pdbx_strand_id
1 'polypeptide(L)'
;MSSKGKKKRSRHVRDKWRGKSWYMTLAPSFFGNVELGTIPSADPDQLIGRIVEATLYDITSDFSHQNLKMFFQISNLEGKVAHTIFKGHEYSRDYMRSLVRRRTTKVDGLFNLTTKDG
;
A
#
# COMPACT_ATOMS: atom_id res chain seq x y z
N MET A 1 29.65 -14.91 -52.39
CA MET A 1 28.47 -14.66 -51.52
C MET A 1 28.75 -15.26 -50.15
N SER A 2 28.95 -14.44 -49.11
CA SER A 2 28.75 -14.89 -47.73
C SER A 2 28.59 -13.66 -46.85
N SER A 3 27.36 -13.43 -46.41
CA SER A 3 26.92 -12.30 -45.63
C SER A 3 27.50 -12.37 -44.22
N LYS A 4 28.44 -11.45 -43.89
CA LYS A 4 28.88 -11.22 -42.51
C LYS A 4 27.68 -10.76 -41.67
N GLY A 5 27.19 -11.63 -40.78
CA GLY A 5 26.11 -11.33 -39.84
C GLY A 5 26.48 -10.16 -38.93
N LYS A 6 25.64 -9.12 -38.93
CA LYS A 6 25.75 -7.97 -38.02
C LYS A 6 25.58 -8.47 -36.58
N LYS A 7 26.67 -8.50 -35.80
CA LYS A 7 26.61 -8.64 -34.33
C LYS A 7 25.77 -7.48 -33.77
N LYS A 8 24.56 -7.76 -33.31
CA LYS A 8 23.75 -6.81 -32.53
C LYS A 8 24.53 -6.47 -31.26
N ARG A 9 25.07 -5.26 -31.17
CA ARG A 9 25.62 -4.71 -29.92
C ARG A 9 24.49 -4.71 -28.90
N SER A 10 24.62 -5.50 -27.83
CA SER A 10 23.71 -5.41 -26.69
C SER A 10 23.80 -4.00 -26.13
N ARG A 11 22.73 -3.21 -26.27
CA ARG A 11 22.66 -1.88 -25.65
C ARG A 11 22.94 -2.05 -24.16
N HIS A 12 23.89 -1.27 -23.65
CA HIS A 12 24.19 -1.19 -22.24
C HIS A 12 22.87 -0.92 -21.50
N VAL A 13 22.41 -1.88 -20.70
CA VAL A 13 21.12 -1.78 -20.00
C VAL A 13 21.30 -0.66 -18.99
N ARG A 14 20.74 0.51 -19.30
CA ARG A 14 20.75 1.67 -18.41
C ARG A 14 20.06 1.25 -17.12
N ASP A 15 20.69 1.55 -15.99
CA ASP A 15 20.20 1.16 -14.68
C ASP A 15 18.77 1.66 -14.46
N LYS A 16 17.83 0.71 -14.36
CA LYS A 16 16.38 0.98 -14.31
C LYS A 16 15.98 1.74 -13.04
N TRP A 17 16.83 1.74 -12.01
CA TRP A 17 16.59 2.48 -10.77
C TRP A 17 16.74 3.98 -10.93
N ARG A 18 17.67 4.45 -11.78
CA ARG A 18 17.93 5.87 -11.98
C ARG A 18 16.77 6.61 -12.65
N GLY A 19 15.88 5.90 -13.33
CA GLY A 19 14.69 6.47 -13.95
C GLY A 19 13.47 6.56 -13.05
N LYS A 20 13.55 6.07 -11.80
CA LYS A 20 12.41 6.10 -10.87
C LYS A 20 12.38 7.41 -10.10
N SER A 21 11.21 8.02 -10.06
CA SER A 21 10.92 9.14 -9.17
C SER A 21 10.29 8.62 -7.89
N TRP A 22 10.57 9.29 -6.77
CA TRP A 22 9.99 8.98 -5.48
C TRP A 22 8.75 9.83 -5.25
N TYR A 23 7.66 9.19 -4.87
CA TYR A 23 6.38 9.82 -4.58
C TYR A 23 6.04 9.62 -3.11
N MET A 24 5.57 10.68 -2.47
CA MET A 24 5.16 10.64 -1.06
C MET A 24 3.69 10.25 -0.97
N THR A 25 3.37 9.24 -0.17
CA THR A 25 2.00 8.77 -0.01
C THR A 25 1.41 9.37 1.25
N LEU A 26 0.26 10.05 1.10
CA LEU A 26 -0.48 10.61 2.22
C LEU A 26 -1.70 9.76 2.52
N ALA A 27 -1.96 9.60 3.81
CA ALA A 27 -3.21 9.06 4.31
C ALA A 27 -4.38 9.99 3.94
N PRO A 28 -5.62 9.47 3.89
CA PRO A 28 -6.81 10.29 3.69
C PRO A 28 -6.94 11.41 4.75
N SER A 29 -7.65 12.48 4.40
CA SER A 29 -7.81 13.67 5.27
C SER A 29 -8.40 13.35 6.64
N PHE A 30 -9.31 12.39 6.73
CA PHE A 30 -9.92 11.96 8.00
C PHE A 30 -8.95 11.21 8.93
N PHE A 31 -7.79 10.78 8.43
CA PHE A 31 -6.67 10.25 9.23
C PHE A 31 -5.60 11.31 9.53
N GLY A 32 -5.85 12.59 9.23
CA GLY A 32 -4.92 13.67 9.53
C GLY A 32 -3.83 13.89 8.49
N ASN A 33 -3.98 13.37 7.26
CA ASN A 33 -3.01 13.51 6.17
C ASN A 33 -1.59 13.06 6.55
N VAL A 34 -1.49 12.01 7.37
CA VAL A 34 -0.20 11.48 7.82
C VAL A 34 0.57 10.88 6.64
N GLU A 35 1.89 11.06 6.64
CA GLU A 35 2.78 10.46 5.66
C GLU A 35 2.91 8.95 5.91
N LEU A 36 2.44 8.13 4.97
CA LEU A 36 2.49 6.66 5.06
C LEU A 36 3.81 6.09 4.53
N GLY A 37 4.57 6.89 3.77
CA GLY A 37 5.86 6.51 3.23
C GLY A 37 6.07 6.96 1.78
N THR A 38 7.20 6.57 1.20
CA THR A 38 7.57 6.92 -0.17
C THR A 38 7.63 5.71 -1.07
N ILE A 39 7.11 5.87 -2.29
CA ILE A 39 7.03 4.80 -3.29
C ILE A 39 7.80 5.22 -4.53
N PRO A 40 8.77 4.41 -4.99
CA PRO A 40 9.43 4.65 -6.25
C PRO A 40 8.56 4.17 -7.42
N SER A 41 8.38 5.03 -8.42
CA SER A 41 7.75 4.65 -9.70
C SER A 41 8.46 5.32 -10.86
N ALA A 42 8.53 4.61 -12.00
CA ALA A 42 9.03 5.19 -13.24
C ALA A 42 7.94 6.07 -13.89
N ASP A 43 6.72 5.53 -13.97
CA ASP A 43 5.57 6.21 -14.53
C ASP A 43 4.54 6.54 -13.42
N PRO A 44 3.94 7.75 -13.42
CA PRO A 44 2.87 8.11 -12.50
C PRO A 44 1.64 7.19 -12.60
N ASP A 45 1.27 6.79 -13.81
CA ASP A 45 0.06 5.99 -14.05
C ASP A 45 0.14 4.60 -13.41
N GLN A 46 1.36 4.05 -13.26
CA GLN A 46 1.60 2.76 -12.60
C GLN A 46 1.48 2.81 -11.07
N LEU A 47 1.33 4.02 -10.51
CA LEU A 47 1.23 4.26 -9.07
C LEU A 47 -0.24 4.18 -8.61
N ILE A 48 -1.17 4.56 -9.49
CA ILE A 48 -2.61 4.48 -9.26
C ILE A 48 -3.03 3.01 -9.09
N GLY A 49 -3.80 2.73 -8.05
CA GLY A 49 -4.27 1.39 -7.73
C GLY A 49 -3.32 0.55 -6.86
N ARG A 50 -2.11 1.04 -6.56
CA ARG A 50 -1.24 0.36 -5.57
C ARG A 50 -1.84 0.45 -4.18
N ILE A 51 -1.63 -0.60 -3.40
CA ILE A 51 -2.07 -0.72 -2.02
C ILE A 51 -0.85 -0.55 -1.12
N VAL A 52 -0.97 0.37 -0.17
CA VAL A 52 -0.01 0.63 0.89
C VAL A 52 -0.59 0.08 2.19
N GLU A 53 0.22 -0.73 2.88
CA GLU A 53 -0.09 -1.21 4.22
C GLU A 53 0.58 -0.28 5.23
N ALA A 54 -0.17 0.14 6.24
CA ALA A 54 0.33 0.87 7.40
C ALA A 54 -0.37 0.39 8.67
N THR A 55 0.26 0.56 9.82
CA THR A 55 -0.41 0.27 11.09
C THR A 55 -1.14 1.52 11.58
N LEU A 56 -2.21 1.34 12.35
CA LEU A 56 -2.88 2.49 12.95
C LEU A 56 -1.97 3.22 13.96
N TYR A 57 -1.02 2.49 14.56
CA TYR A 57 0.06 3.08 15.36
C TYR A 57 0.83 4.18 14.62
N ASP A 58 1.14 3.99 13.33
CA ASP A 58 1.88 4.98 12.54
C ASP A 58 1.11 6.29 12.35
N ILE A 59 -0.23 6.24 12.49
CA ILE A 59 -1.12 7.39 12.32
C ILE A 59 -1.39 8.08 13.67
N THR A 60 -1.70 7.31 14.72
CA THR A 60 -2.14 7.87 16.02
C THR A 60 -1.03 7.91 17.07
N SER A 61 0.12 7.27 16.82
CA SER A 61 1.24 7.10 17.77
C SER A 61 0.87 6.36 19.07
N ASP A 62 -0.26 5.64 19.09
CA ASP A 62 -0.73 4.90 20.26
C ASP A 62 -0.40 3.41 20.18
N PHE A 63 0.40 2.91 21.14
CA PHE A 63 0.90 1.52 21.13
C PHE A 63 -0.20 0.45 21.15
N SER A 64 -1.37 0.76 21.71
CA SER A 64 -2.53 -0.15 21.72
C SER A 64 -3.03 -0.52 20.32
N HIS A 65 -2.70 0.29 19.31
CA HIS A 65 -3.20 0.16 17.94
C HIS A 65 -2.22 -0.50 16.97
N GLN A 66 -1.10 -1.03 17.47
CA GLN A 66 -0.11 -1.74 16.64
C GLN A 66 -0.66 -3.02 16.00
N ASN A 67 -1.67 -3.62 16.61
CA ASN A 67 -2.33 -4.83 16.11
C ASN A 67 -3.25 -4.57 14.92
N LEU A 68 -3.57 -3.32 14.58
CA LEU A 68 -4.49 -2.99 13.51
C LEU A 68 -3.73 -2.59 12.25
N LYS A 69 -3.89 -3.40 11.20
CA LYS A 69 -3.33 -3.15 9.86
C LYS A 69 -4.37 -2.45 9.01
N MET A 70 -3.95 -1.41 8.33
CA MET A 70 -4.77 -0.59 7.45
C MET A 70 -4.26 -0.70 6.03
N PHE A 71 -5.19 -0.79 5.07
CA PHE A 71 -4.89 -0.84 3.65
C PHE A 71 -5.40 0.43 2.97
N PHE A 72 -4.48 1.15 2.35
CA PHE A 72 -4.73 2.39 1.63
C PHE A 72 -4.45 2.19 0.15
N GLN A 73 -5.42 2.51 -0.70
CA GLN A 73 -5.26 2.43 -2.15
C GLN A 73 -5.01 3.82 -2.73
N ILE A 74 -3.98 3.95 -3.57
CA ILE A 74 -3.67 5.23 -4.23
C ILE A 74 -4.70 5.49 -5.32
N SER A 75 -5.42 6.61 -5.21
CA SER A 75 -6.47 7.00 -6.15
C SER A 75 -5.97 8.07 -7.11
N ASN A 76 -5.34 9.12 -6.58
CA ASN A 76 -4.94 10.30 -7.33
C ASN A 76 -3.49 10.68 -7.03
N LEU A 77 -2.85 11.31 -8.01
CA LEU A 77 -1.53 11.91 -7.86
C LEU A 77 -1.62 13.41 -8.06
N GLU A 78 -1.03 14.17 -7.15
CA GLU A 78 -0.89 15.61 -7.22
C GLU A 78 0.61 15.94 -7.21
N GLY A 79 1.19 16.07 -8.40
CA GLY A 79 2.63 16.29 -8.57
C GLY A 79 3.47 15.10 -8.06
N LYS A 80 4.06 15.25 -6.87
CA LYS A 80 4.86 14.21 -6.18
C LYS A 80 4.14 13.58 -4.99
N VAL A 81 2.91 14.03 -4.71
CA VAL A 81 2.09 13.55 -3.60
C VAL A 81 1.05 12.58 -4.14
N ALA A 82 0.95 11.42 -3.51
CA ALA A 82 -0.02 10.39 -3.81
C ALA A 82 -1.12 10.41 -2.75
N HIS A 83 -2.33 10.74 -3.18
CA HIS A 83 -3.51 10.71 -2.33
C HIS A 83 -4.09 9.31 -2.31
N THR A 84 -4.48 8.85 -1.12
CA THR A 84 -5.03 7.52 -0.93
C THR A 84 -6.48 7.53 -0.49
N ILE A 85 -7.16 6.42 -0.72
CA ILE A 85 -8.49 6.09 -0.22
C ILE A 85 -8.35 4.88 0.71
N PHE A 86 -9.11 4.88 1.79
CA PHE A 86 -9.19 3.74 2.69
C PHE A 86 -9.87 2.56 1.99
N LYS A 87 -9.16 1.44 1.87
CA LYS A 87 -9.69 0.21 1.25
C LYS A 87 -10.26 -0.76 2.27
N GLY A 88 -9.61 -0.87 3.43
CA GLY A 88 -10.02 -1.81 4.47
C GLY A 88 -9.00 -1.91 5.58
N HIS A 89 -9.34 -2.70 6.60
CA HIS A 89 -8.48 -2.96 7.74
C HIS A 89 -8.55 -4.43 8.15
N GLU A 90 -7.51 -4.91 8.79
CA GLU A 90 -7.43 -6.27 9.33
C GLU A 90 -6.70 -6.25 10.68
N TYR A 91 -7.15 -7.09 11.61
CA TYR A 91 -6.39 -7.34 12.82
C TYR A 91 -5.20 -8.26 12.54
N SER A 92 -4.11 -8.04 13.26
CA SER A 92 -2.95 -8.91 13.18
C SER A 92 -3.32 -10.33 13.61
N ARG A 93 -2.74 -11.32 12.90
CA ARG A 93 -3.02 -12.74 13.16
C ARG A 93 -2.68 -13.14 14.59
N ASP A 94 -1.61 -12.58 15.15
CA ASP A 94 -1.17 -12.87 16.50
C ASP A 94 -2.16 -12.34 17.54
N TYR A 95 -2.72 -11.15 17.30
CA TYR A 95 -3.78 -10.61 18.15
C TYR A 95 -5.02 -11.48 18.10
N MET A 96 -5.51 -11.84 16.90
CA MET A 96 -6.65 -12.74 16.73
C MET A 96 -6.45 -14.11 17.41
N ARG A 97 -5.24 -14.66 17.34
CA ARG A 97 -4.89 -15.92 18.02
C ARG A 97 -4.84 -15.80 19.53
N SER A 98 -4.46 -14.65 20.07
CA SER A 98 -4.37 -14.44 21.53
C SER A 98 -5.74 -14.36 22.23
N LEU A 99 -6.77 -13.95 21.47
CA LEU A 99 -8.16 -13.88 21.95
C LEU A 99 -8.80 -15.28 22.05
N VAL A 100 -8.47 -16.19 21.14
CA VAL A 100 -9.04 -17.54 21.11
C VAL A 100 -8.30 -18.44 22.10
N ARG A 101 -8.99 -18.91 23.14
CA ARG A 101 -8.42 -19.76 24.20
C ARG A 101 -9.12 -21.11 24.28
N ARG A 102 -8.49 -22.06 24.98
CA ARG A 102 -9.15 -23.34 25.32
C ARG A 102 -10.31 -23.06 26.28
N ARG A 103 -11.41 -23.81 26.13
CA ARG A 103 -12.65 -23.65 26.91
C ARG A 103 -13.39 -22.32 26.71
N THR A 104 -13.09 -21.60 25.62
CA THR A 104 -13.88 -20.44 25.19
C THR A 104 -14.58 -20.73 23.87
N THR A 105 -15.78 -20.19 23.69
CA THR A 105 -16.54 -20.27 22.44
C THR A 105 -16.29 -19.02 21.61
N LYS A 106 -15.86 -19.19 20.35
CA LYS A 106 -15.74 -18.10 19.38
C LYS A 106 -17.06 -17.99 18.60
N VAL A 107 -17.61 -16.79 18.52
CA VAL A 107 -18.78 -16.49 17.68
C VAL A 107 -18.32 -15.52 16.61
N ASP A 108 -18.44 -15.91 15.34
CA ASP A 108 -18.10 -15.09 14.18
C ASP A 108 -19.38 -14.68 13.44
N GLY A 109 -19.37 -13.48 12.85
CA GLY A 109 -20.46 -12.99 12.01
C GLY A 109 -19.91 -12.31 10.76
N LEU A 110 -20.49 -12.64 9.60
CA LEU A 110 -20.16 -12.02 8.31
C LEU A 110 -21.38 -11.23 7.85
N PHE A 111 -21.24 -9.91 7.80
CA PHE A 111 -22.31 -9.00 7.45
C PHE A 111 -21.86 -8.09 6.32
N ASN A 112 -22.64 -8.04 5.25
CA ASN A 112 -22.47 -7.06 4.18
C ASN A 112 -23.23 -5.80 4.59
N LEU A 113 -22.52 -4.69 4.72
CA LEU A 113 -23.08 -3.40 5.10
C LEU A 113 -22.84 -2.39 3.97
N THR A 114 -23.86 -1.58 3.71
CA THR A 114 -23.79 -0.45 2.79
C THR A 114 -23.78 0.82 3.64
N THR A 115 -22.73 1.63 3.54
CA THR A 115 -22.65 2.90 4.26
C THR A 115 -23.55 3.93 3.59
N LYS A 116 -23.79 5.07 4.25
CA LYS A 116 -24.60 6.15 3.67
C LYS A 116 -23.98 6.74 2.40
N ASP A 117 -22.67 6.61 2.26
CA ASP A 117 -21.90 7.16 1.15
C ASP A 117 -21.90 6.25 -0.10
N GLY A 118 -22.42 5.02 0.01
CA GLY A 118 -22.55 4.05 -1.10
C GLY A 118 -21.62 2.85 -0.96
#